data_AF-A0A7C7K0N4-F1
#
_entry.id   AF-A0A7C7K0N4-F1
#
_cell.length_a   1.000
_cell.length_b   1.000
_cell.length_c   1.000
_cell.angle_alpha   90.00
_cell.angle_beta   90.00
_cell.angle_gamma   90.00
#
_symmetry.space_group_name_H-M   'P 1'
#
loop_
_entity.id
_entity.type
_entity.pdbx_description
1 polymer ?
#
loop_
_entity_poly.entity_id
_entity_poly.type
_entity_poly.pdbx_seq_one_letter_code
_entity_poly.pdbx_strand_id
1 'polypeptide(L)'
;MIILKFVLKNIETVYKSLFLLFLINISFSQTKINEEVKFIISDLTKVKNFNGVISSENVLKISEEYGLDNDQIMELFRPYSKIYSKAPISNYNVGAVCKGASGNLYFGSNIEILNESLSFTLHAEQAAIINAWNNGETEIRYINVGGSPCGHCLQFLNELNNADSLVIVNPKGQNFRISDLLTLAFGPKNLGVKSGLLSNQKNDLELDNDSQDKLVKRALLAAKNSYAPYSKSYSGLAVMTKDSRVFYGSYAENAAFNPSVSPVESTLSSLNLSKVPFDQIVRAVLVEMKSSKVSQKNVFESILKRVAPNAELEIVYCTDKK
;
A
#
# COMPACT_ATOMS: atom_id res chain seq x y z
N MET A 1 64.57 -8.04 -20.40
CA MET A 1 63.59 -8.57 -19.42
C MET A 1 63.17 -7.55 -18.34
N ILE A 2 64.03 -6.63 -17.91
CA ILE A 2 63.71 -5.61 -16.87
C ILE A 2 62.80 -4.48 -17.39
N ILE A 3 63.03 -4.00 -18.62
CA ILE A 3 62.23 -2.92 -19.24
C ILE A 3 60.77 -3.36 -19.47
N LEU A 4 60.54 -4.61 -19.89
CA LEU A 4 59.20 -5.15 -20.12
C LEU A 4 58.38 -5.25 -18.82
N LYS A 5 59.01 -5.62 -17.69
CA LYS A 5 58.37 -5.62 -16.37
C LYS A 5 58.03 -4.20 -15.87
N PHE A 6 58.86 -3.21 -16.19
CA PHE A 6 58.61 -1.81 -15.80
C PHE A 6 57.45 -1.20 -16.62
N VAL A 7 57.40 -1.49 -17.93
CA VAL A 7 56.31 -1.07 -18.81
C VAL A 7 54.98 -1.72 -18.40
N LEU A 8 54.98 -3.03 -18.12
CA LEU A 8 53.77 -3.74 -17.65
C LEU A 8 53.24 -3.21 -16.31
N LYS A 9 54.14 -2.89 -15.36
CA LYS A 9 53.75 -2.34 -14.05
C LYS A 9 53.17 -0.91 -14.15
N ASN A 10 53.70 -0.09 -15.06
CA ASN A 10 53.16 1.25 -15.33
C ASN A 10 51.80 1.18 -16.04
N ILE A 11 51.62 0.24 -16.97
CA ILE A 11 50.31 -0.01 -17.62
C ILE A 11 49.28 -0.40 -16.57
N GLU A 12 49.58 -1.35 -15.68
CA GLU A 12 48.66 -1.82 -14.64
C GLU A 12 48.26 -0.71 -13.66
N THR A 13 49.20 0.19 -13.33
CA THR A 13 48.97 1.34 -12.45
C THR A 13 48.07 2.37 -13.14
N VAL A 14 48.32 2.68 -14.41
CA VAL A 14 47.50 3.62 -15.19
C VAL A 14 46.07 3.10 -15.39
N TYR A 15 45.89 1.81 -15.69
CA TYR A 15 44.55 1.21 -15.80
C TYR A 15 43.80 1.17 -14.47
N LYS A 16 44.47 0.89 -13.34
CA LYS A 16 43.84 1.00 -12.01
C LYS A 16 43.41 2.42 -11.70
N SER A 17 44.25 3.42 -11.99
CA SER A 17 43.90 4.83 -11.77
C SER A 17 42.77 5.30 -12.68
N LEU A 18 42.76 4.91 -13.96
CA LEU A 18 41.67 5.19 -14.90
C LEU A 18 40.36 4.50 -14.49
N PHE A 19 40.43 3.24 -14.04
CA PHE A 19 39.27 2.50 -13.55
C PHE A 19 38.72 3.09 -12.24
N LEU A 20 39.61 3.50 -11.32
CA LEU A 20 39.20 4.17 -10.09
C LEU A 20 38.60 5.56 -10.38
N LEU A 21 39.18 6.33 -11.30
CA LEU A 21 38.64 7.61 -11.73
C LEU A 21 37.29 7.44 -12.43
N PHE A 22 37.12 6.38 -13.23
CA PHE A 22 35.87 6.01 -13.86
C PHE A 22 34.80 5.62 -12.82
N LEU A 23 35.15 4.81 -11.82
CA LEU A 23 34.27 4.47 -10.70
C LEU A 23 33.89 5.70 -9.85
N ILE A 24 34.83 6.59 -9.59
CA ILE A 24 34.58 7.85 -8.87
C ILE A 24 33.65 8.74 -9.69
N ASN A 25 33.88 8.88 -11.00
CA ASN A 25 33.01 9.66 -11.89
C ASN A 25 31.61 9.06 -12.01
N ILE A 26 31.49 7.73 -12.10
CA ILE A 26 30.18 7.05 -12.04
C ILE A 26 29.49 7.32 -10.71
N SER A 27 30.20 7.14 -9.59
CA SER A 27 29.66 7.37 -8.26
C SER A 27 29.21 8.83 -8.07
N PHE A 28 29.98 9.80 -8.57
CA PHE A 28 29.67 11.23 -8.50
C PHE A 28 28.50 11.62 -9.43
N SER A 29 28.45 11.03 -10.63
CA SER A 29 27.32 11.19 -11.55
C SER A 29 26.05 10.61 -10.94
N GLN A 30 26.15 9.45 -10.29
CA GLN A 30 25.02 8.74 -9.69
C GLN A 30 24.53 9.44 -8.41
N THR A 31 25.41 10.04 -7.60
CA THR A 31 24.99 10.89 -6.48
C THR A 31 24.30 12.16 -6.96
N LYS A 32 24.79 12.81 -8.03
CA LYS A 32 24.12 13.98 -8.60
C LYS A 32 22.74 13.65 -9.16
N ILE A 33 22.61 12.58 -9.94
CA ILE A 33 21.33 12.05 -10.43
C ILE A 33 20.38 11.78 -9.26
N ASN A 34 20.87 11.14 -8.20
CA ASN A 34 20.07 10.88 -7.01
C ASN A 34 19.55 12.15 -6.34
N GLU A 35 20.33 13.23 -6.26
CA GLU A 35 19.87 14.49 -5.65
C GLU A 35 18.82 15.21 -6.51
N GLU A 36 19.00 15.24 -7.84
CA GLU A 36 18.01 15.84 -8.76
C GLU A 36 16.68 15.08 -8.74
N VAL A 37 16.73 13.74 -8.80
CA VAL A 37 15.53 12.90 -8.73
C VAL A 37 14.84 13.05 -7.38
N LYS A 38 15.59 13.12 -6.27
CA LYS A 38 15.03 13.38 -4.94
C LYS A 38 14.29 14.73 -4.87
N PHE A 39 14.80 15.76 -5.53
CA PHE A 39 14.12 17.05 -5.60
C PHE A 39 12.78 16.93 -6.33
N ILE A 40 12.77 16.28 -7.50
CA ILE A 40 11.53 16.03 -8.27
C ILE A 40 10.51 15.23 -7.44
N ILE A 41 10.94 14.15 -6.79
CA ILE A 41 10.05 13.34 -5.94
C ILE A 41 9.50 14.16 -4.76
N SER A 42 10.34 14.98 -4.13
CA SER A 42 9.93 15.88 -3.05
C SER A 42 8.82 16.84 -3.50
N ASP A 43 8.95 17.42 -4.69
CA ASP A 43 7.93 18.32 -5.24
C ASP A 43 6.62 17.59 -5.55
N LEU A 44 6.70 16.41 -6.20
CA LEU A 44 5.53 15.58 -6.49
C LEU A 44 4.76 15.17 -5.22
N THR A 45 5.47 14.95 -4.10
CA THR A 45 4.86 14.51 -2.83
C THR A 45 4.40 15.66 -1.92
N LYS A 46 4.73 16.91 -2.28
CA LYS A 46 4.33 18.13 -1.55
C LYS A 46 3.13 18.85 -2.16
N VAL A 47 2.64 18.40 -3.31
CA VAL A 47 1.46 18.99 -3.94
C VAL A 47 0.25 18.99 -2.99
N LYS A 48 -0.57 20.04 -3.09
CA LYS A 48 -1.81 20.14 -2.31
C LYS A 48 -2.70 18.95 -2.65
N ASN A 49 -3.23 18.28 -1.61
CA ASN A 49 -4.08 17.09 -1.73
C ASN A 49 -3.37 15.83 -2.30
N PHE A 50 -2.03 15.74 -2.18
CA PHE A 50 -1.34 14.47 -2.42
C PHE A 50 -2.01 13.33 -1.61
N ASN A 51 -2.22 12.19 -2.25
CA ASN A 51 -2.95 11.06 -1.70
C ASN A 51 -2.14 9.75 -1.76
N GLY A 52 -0.82 9.84 -1.92
CA GLY A 52 0.04 8.66 -2.03
C GLY A 52 0.04 8.01 -3.41
N VAL A 53 -0.38 8.72 -4.48
CA VAL A 53 -0.35 8.21 -5.86
C VAL A 53 0.61 9.03 -6.71
N ILE A 54 1.51 8.35 -7.41
CA ILE A 54 2.35 8.95 -8.45
C ILE A 54 1.85 8.42 -9.80
N SER A 55 1.46 9.33 -10.69
CA SER A 55 0.94 8.97 -12.00
C SER A 55 1.99 8.26 -12.86
N SER A 56 1.55 7.33 -13.69
CA SER A 56 2.40 6.61 -14.65
C SER A 56 3.17 7.55 -15.57
N GLU A 57 2.59 8.68 -15.96
CA GLU A 57 3.27 9.74 -16.71
C GLU A 57 4.50 10.27 -15.99
N ASN A 58 4.37 10.63 -14.70
CA ASN A 58 5.51 11.11 -13.90
C ASN A 58 6.56 10.00 -13.69
N VAL A 59 6.10 8.77 -13.45
CA VAL A 59 6.98 7.60 -13.31
C VAL A 59 7.78 7.37 -14.58
N LEU A 60 7.13 7.35 -15.74
CA LEU A 60 7.76 7.15 -17.04
C LEU A 60 8.75 8.27 -17.36
N LYS A 61 8.34 9.54 -17.16
CA LYS A 61 9.20 10.69 -17.39
C LYS A 61 10.50 10.61 -16.59
N ILE A 62 10.41 10.34 -15.28
CA ILE A 62 11.59 10.23 -14.40
C ILE A 62 12.43 9.01 -14.81
N SER A 63 11.80 7.87 -15.10
CA SER A 63 12.52 6.68 -15.54
C SER A 63 13.28 6.89 -16.85
N GLU A 64 12.68 7.53 -17.84
CA GLU A 64 13.31 7.79 -19.14
C GLU A 64 14.41 8.85 -19.06
N GLU A 65 14.17 9.95 -18.34
CA GLU A 65 15.11 11.07 -18.19
C GLU A 65 16.40 10.63 -17.47
N TYR A 66 16.29 9.72 -16.50
CA TYR A 66 17.41 9.28 -15.68
C TYR A 66 17.85 7.82 -15.90
N GLY A 67 17.24 7.12 -16.86
CA GLY A 67 17.57 5.73 -17.20
C GLY A 67 17.33 4.73 -16.06
N LEU A 68 16.25 4.93 -15.28
CA LEU A 68 15.93 4.13 -14.10
C LEU A 68 14.94 3.01 -14.42
N ASP A 69 15.28 1.78 -14.02
CA ASP A 69 14.36 0.64 -14.08
C ASP A 69 13.28 0.70 -12.96
N ASN A 70 12.38 -0.29 -12.95
CA ASN A 70 11.29 -0.36 -11.97
C ASN A 70 11.80 -0.48 -10.52
N ASP A 71 12.87 -1.24 -10.30
CA ASP A 71 13.37 -1.51 -8.96
C ASP A 71 14.01 -0.25 -8.40
N GLN A 72 14.82 0.42 -9.22
CA GLN A 72 15.49 1.68 -8.90
C GLN A 72 14.51 2.82 -8.63
N ILE A 73 13.53 3.04 -9.52
CA ILE A 73 12.57 4.14 -9.32
C ILE A 73 11.72 3.91 -8.07
N MET A 74 11.27 2.67 -7.83
CA MET A 74 10.50 2.35 -6.63
C MET A 74 11.34 2.51 -5.35
N GLU A 75 12.63 2.15 -5.37
CA GLU A 75 13.54 2.36 -4.23
C GLU A 75 13.77 3.84 -3.93
N LEU A 76 13.78 4.70 -4.95
CA LEU A 76 13.88 6.16 -4.76
C LEU A 76 12.60 6.76 -4.15
N PHE A 77 11.42 6.26 -4.52
CA PHE A 77 10.15 6.72 -3.93
C PHE A 77 9.87 6.17 -2.53
N ARG A 78 10.38 4.98 -2.20
CA ARG A 78 10.06 4.27 -0.95
C ARG A 78 10.38 5.05 0.34
N PRO A 79 11.52 5.76 0.47
CA PRO A 79 11.78 6.62 1.62
C PRO A 79 10.74 7.73 1.80
N TYR A 80 10.14 8.24 0.72
CA TYR A 80 9.09 9.26 0.79
C TYR A 80 7.74 8.68 1.22
N SER A 81 7.47 7.43 0.84
CA SER A 81 6.36 6.66 1.39
C SER A 81 6.51 6.53 2.91
N LYS A 82 7.68 6.14 3.41
CA LYS A 82 7.97 5.95 4.85
C LYS A 82 7.68 7.18 5.73
N ILE A 83 7.70 8.40 5.19
CA ILE A 83 7.36 9.64 5.93
C ILE A 83 5.93 9.61 6.48
N TYR A 84 5.04 8.84 5.85
CA TYR A 84 3.66 8.70 6.25
C TYR A 84 3.47 7.69 7.39
N SER A 85 4.49 6.96 7.83
CA SER A 85 4.37 6.01 8.94
C SER A 85 3.82 6.65 10.22
N LYS A 86 2.93 5.92 10.90
CA LYS A 86 2.46 6.23 12.25
C LYS A 86 2.71 5.02 13.15
N ALA A 87 3.90 4.94 13.73
CA ALA A 87 4.37 3.77 14.49
C ALA A 87 4.71 4.07 15.96
N PRO A 88 3.74 4.54 16.79
CA PRO A 88 4.01 4.89 18.18
C PRO A 88 4.33 3.71 19.10
N ILE A 89 4.08 2.45 18.69
CA ILE A 89 4.36 1.27 19.51
C ILE A 89 5.80 0.80 19.25
N SER A 90 6.15 0.55 17.99
CA SER A 90 7.45 0.01 17.61
C SER A 90 8.54 1.06 17.47
N ASN A 91 8.16 2.33 17.23
CA ASN A 91 9.05 3.38 16.75
C ASN A 91 9.80 3.00 15.46
N TYR A 92 9.26 2.04 14.70
CA TYR A 92 9.87 1.51 13.50
C TYR A 92 9.07 1.90 12.27
N ASN A 93 9.55 2.92 11.56
CA ASN A 93 8.88 3.45 10.39
C ASN A 93 9.19 2.62 9.14
N VAL A 94 8.15 2.09 8.51
CA VAL A 94 8.21 1.29 7.29
C VAL A 94 7.41 1.98 6.19
N GLY A 95 8.00 2.07 5.01
CA GLY A 95 7.34 2.52 3.80
C GLY A 95 7.45 1.47 2.71
N ALA A 96 6.36 1.28 1.99
CA ALA A 96 6.28 0.44 0.80
C ALA A 96 5.77 1.26 -0.38
N VAL A 97 6.12 0.80 -1.58
CA VAL A 97 5.60 1.32 -2.84
C VAL A 97 5.23 0.13 -3.70
N CYS A 98 4.04 0.13 -4.28
CA CYS A 98 3.67 -0.87 -5.29
C CYS A 98 3.37 -0.21 -6.65
N LYS A 99 3.63 -0.94 -7.73
CA LYS A 99 3.33 -0.52 -9.10
C LYS A 99 2.17 -1.32 -9.63
N GLY A 100 1.07 -0.64 -9.94
CA GLY A 100 -0.11 -1.26 -10.52
C GLY A 100 0.02 -1.54 -12.02
N ALA A 101 -0.98 -2.19 -12.60
CA ALA A 101 -1.00 -2.47 -14.03
C ALA A 101 -1.13 -1.21 -14.88
N SER A 102 -1.71 -0.13 -14.33
CA SER A 102 -1.74 1.19 -14.99
C SER A 102 -0.36 1.84 -15.14
N GLY A 103 0.65 1.35 -14.40
CA GLY A 103 1.97 1.95 -14.31
C GLY A 103 2.13 3.01 -13.22
N ASN A 104 1.03 3.39 -12.53
CA ASN A 104 1.09 4.27 -11.37
C ASN A 104 1.87 3.61 -10.21
N LEU A 105 2.49 4.43 -9.37
CA LEU A 105 3.03 4.01 -8.08
C LEU A 105 2.10 4.41 -6.94
N TYR A 106 1.93 3.50 -5.97
CA TYR A 106 1.06 3.67 -4.81
C TYR A 106 1.86 3.50 -3.54
N PHE A 107 1.80 4.51 -2.68
CA PHE A 107 2.45 4.52 -1.37
C PHE A 107 1.64 3.74 -0.35
N GLY A 108 2.34 3.12 0.59
CA GLY A 108 1.80 2.55 1.82
C GLY A 108 2.79 2.67 2.96
N SER A 109 2.31 2.89 4.17
CA SER A 109 3.14 2.95 5.38
C SER A 109 2.45 2.28 6.55
N ASN A 110 3.22 1.81 7.52
CA ASN A 110 2.64 1.15 8.68
C ASN A 110 1.88 2.13 9.60
N ILE A 111 0.81 1.63 10.19
CA ILE A 111 -0.03 2.34 11.15
C ILE A 111 -0.25 1.44 12.37
N GLU A 112 0.12 1.95 13.53
CA GLU A 112 -0.06 1.31 14.83
C GLU A 112 -0.94 2.20 15.71
N ILE A 113 -1.89 1.59 16.44
CA ILE A 113 -2.88 2.31 17.25
C ILE A 113 -2.62 2.01 18.73
N LEU A 114 -2.32 3.06 19.50
CA LEU A 114 -2.10 2.93 20.94
C LEU A 114 -3.37 2.46 21.66
N ASN A 115 -3.20 1.59 22.66
CA ASN A 115 -4.26 1.05 23.51
C ASN A 115 -5.31 0.19 22.79
N GLU A 116 -4.94 -0.37 21.62
CA GLU A 116 -5.72 -1.36 20.89
C GLU A 116 -4.91 -2.65 20.67
N SER A 117 -5.57 -3.70 20.19
CA SER A 117 -4.90 -4.96 19.83
C SER A 117 -3.92 -4.75 18.66
N LEU A 118 -2.78 -5.45 18.70
CA LEU A 118 -1.85 -5.54 17.56
C LEU A 118 -2.50 -6.11 16.30
N SER A 119 -3.65 -6.78 16.45
CA SER A 119 -4.45 -7.29 15.34
C SER A 119 -5.00 -6.19 14.42
N PHE A 120 -4.93 -4.92 14.83
CA PHE A 120 -5.35 -3.76 14.02
C PHE A 120 -4.16 -2.93 13.50
N THR A 121 -2.95 -3.50 13.55
CA THR A 121 -1.78 -2.90 12.93
C THR A 121 -1.85 -3.10 11.43
N LEU A 122 -1.85 -2.00 10.67
CA LEU A 122 -1.76 -2.05 9.23
C LEU A 122 -0.30 -2.00 8.80
N HIS A 123 0.15 -2.99 8.05
CA HIS A 123 1.51 -3.03 7.53
C HIS A 123 1.67 -2.16 6.28
N ALA A 124 2.89 -1.72 5.97
CA ALA A 124 3.15 -0.86 4.82
C ALA A 124 2.75 -1.51 3.49
N GLU A 125 2.97 -2.81 3.36
CA GLU A 125 2.59 -3.62 2.20
C GLU A 125 1.07 -3.64 2.00
N GLN A 126 0.33 -3.95 3.08
CA GLN A 126 -1.13 -3.92 3.06
C GLN A 126 -1.62 -2.52 2.68
N ALA A 127 -1.07 -1.47 3.29
CA ALA A 127 -1.44 -0.09 2.99
C ALA A 127 -1.21 0.28 1.53
N ALA A 128 -0.10 -0.16 0.91
CA ALA A 128 0.22 0.16 -0.49
C ALA A 128 -0.76 -0.52 -1.46
N ILE A 129 -1.06 -1.80 -1.22
CA ILE A 129 -2.04 -2.56 -2.02
C ILE A 129 -3.43 -1.96 -1.87
N ILE A 130 -3.85 -1.64 -0.65
CA ILE A 130 -5.17 -1.05 -0.39
C ILE A 130 -5.29 0.34 -1.02
N ASN A 131 -4.22 1.14 -1.00
CA ASN A 131 -4.19 2.42 -1.71
C ASN A 131 -4.35 2.21 -3.23
N ALA A 132 -3.64 1.26 -3.82
CA ALA A 132 -3.81 0.91 -5.24
C ALA A 132 -5.24 0.46 -5.56
N TRP A 133 -5.81 -0.40 -4.72
CA TRP A 133 -7.18 -0.89 -4.85
C TRP A 133 -8.23 0.22 -4.77
N ASN A 134 -8.10 1.12 -3.78
CA ASN A 134 -8.99 2.27 -3.61
C ASN A 134 -8.93 3.25 -4.78
N ASN A 135 -7.84 3.22 -5.56
CA ASN A 135 -7.66 4.00 -6.80
C ASN A 135 -7.93 3.19 -8.08
N GLY A 136 -8.57 2.02 -7.96
CA GLY A 136 -9.11 1.26 -9.09
C GLY A 136 -8.14 0.32 -9.78
N GLU A 137 -6.97 0.03 -9.19
CA GLU A 137 -6.09 -1.03 -9.72
C GLU A 137 -6.75 -2.40 -9.63
N THR A 138 -6.55 -3.19 -10.67
CA THR A 138 -7.04 -4.57 -10.75
C THR A 138 -5.93 -5.61 -10.57
N GLU A 139 -4.67 -5.18 -10.71
CA GLU A 139 -3.48 -6.03 -10.61
C GLU A 139 -2.28 -5.21 -10.13
N ILE A 140 -1.39 -5.86 -9.38
CA ILE A 140 -0.13 -5.26 -8.91
C ILE A 140 1.03 -6.03 -9.50
N ARG A 141 1.91 -5.34 -10.22
CA ARG A 141 3.05 -5.96 -10.90
C ARG A 141 4.28 -6.05 -10.01
N TYR A 142 4.54 -5.00 -9.23
CA TYR A 142 5.72 -4.89 -8.38
C TYR A 142 5.35 -4.36 -7.00
N ILE A 143 6.07 -4.81 -5.97
CA ILE A 143 6.04 -4.20 -4.64
C ILE A 143 7.45 -4.10 -4.06
N ASN A 144 7.84 -2.92 -3.60
CA ASN A 144 9.11 -2.66 -2.92
C ASN A 144 8.84 -2.22 -1.47
N VAL A 145 9.44 -2.93 -0.52
CA VAL A 145 9.27 -2.71 0.92
C VAL A 145 10.60 -2.41 1.63
N GLY A 146 11.72 -2.39 0.91
CA GLY A 146 13.05 -2.12 1.46
C GLY A 146 13.72 -3.29 2.18
N GLY A 147 13.11 -4.47 2.11
CA GLY A 147 13.53 -5.67 2.83
C GLY A 147 12.63 -6.87 2.52
N SER A 148 12.71 -7.92 3.32
CA SER A 148 11.80 -9.07 3.19
C SER A 148 10.46 -8.77 3.87
N PRO A 149 9.32 -8.91 3.17
CA PRO A 149 8.01 -8.89 3.81
C PRO A 149 7.92 -9.95 4.91
N CYS A 150 7.17 -9.67 5.98
CA CYS A 150 6.91 -10.67 7.01
C CYS A 150 5.87 -11.70 6.53
N GLY A 151 5.73 -12.83 7.23
CA GLY A 151 4.80 -13.90 6.85
C GLY A 151 3.34 -13.44 6.72
N HIS A 152 2.90 -12.50 7.57
CA HIS A 152 1.57 -11.90 7.48
C HIS A 152 1.37 -11.14 6.16
N CYS A 153 2.35 -10.33 5.76
CA CYS A 153 2.31 -9.62 4.48
C CYS A 153 2.39 -10.57 3.29
N LEU A 154 3.24 -11.61 3.34
CA LEU A 154 3.30 -12.62 2.27
C LEU A 154 1.95 -13.32 2.10
N GLN A 155 1.28 -13.67 3.20
CA GLN A 155 -0.04 -14.28 3.17
C GLN A 155 -1.11 -13.31 2.64
N PHE A 156 -1.03 -12.02 2.99
CA PHE A 156 -1.90 -10.99 2.41
C PHE A 156 -1.68 -10.82 0.90
N LEU A 157 -0.43 -10.79 0.44
CA LEU A 157 -0.07 -10.68 -0.97
C LEU A 157 -0.49 -11.94 -1.76
N ASN A 158 -0.59 -13.10 -1.11
CA ASN A 158 -1.09 -14.33 -1.74
C ASN A 158 -2.61 -14.29 -2.03
N GLU A 159 -3.30 -13.24 -1.59
CA GLU A 159 -4.73 -13.01 -1.85
C GLU A 159 -4.98 -12.28 -3.19
N LEU A 160 -3.95 -11.64 -3.77
CA LEU A 160 -4.12 -10.78 -4.93
C LEU A 160 -4.55 -11.56 -6.17
N ASN A 161 -5.34 -10.92 -7.04
CA ASN A 161 -5.85 -11.51 -8.26
C ASN A 161 -4.75 -12.05 -9.19
N ASN A 162 -3.54 -11.48 -9.11
CA ASN A 162 -2.38 -11.88 -9.90
C ASN A 162 -1.17 -12.31 -9.04
N ALA A 163 -1.43 -12.86 -7.83
CA ALA A 163 -0.42 -13.23 -6.82
C ALA A 163 0.79 -14.00 -7.39
N ASP A 164 0.57 -15.00 -8.24
CA ASP A 164 1.65 -15.82 -8.83
C ASP A 164 2.64 -14.99 -9.69
N SER A 165 2.18 -13.86 -10.23
CA SER A 165 2.93 -12.98 -11.13
C SER A 165 3.43 -11.69 -10.46
N LEU A 166 3.18 -11.52 -9.16
CA LEU A 166 3.71 -10.39 -8.40
C LEU A 166 5.24 -10.49 -8.30
N VAL A 167 5.94 -9.37 -8.49
CA VAL A 167 7.37 -9.23 -8.24
C VAL A 167 7.58 -8.50 -6.91
N ILE A 168 8.22 -9.16 -5.96
CA ILE A 168 8.66 -8.56 -4.71
C ILE A 168 10.10 -8.06 -4.92
N VAL A 169 10.25 -6.75 -4.94
CA VAL A 169 11.51 -6.08 -5.23
C VAL A 169 12.44 -6.18 -4.03
N ASN A 170 13.65 -6.67 -4.26
CA ASN A 170 14.70 -6.71 -3.27
C ASN A 170 15.80 -5.70 -3.63
N PRO A 171 15.86 -4.54 -2.97
CA PRO A 171 16.83 -3.49 -3.35
C PRO A 171 18.29 -3.88 -3.09
N LYS A 172 18.56 -5.04 -2.49
CA LYS A 172 19.91 -5.56 -2.22
C LYS A 172 20.29 -6.78 -3.09
N GLY A 173 19.46 -7.18 -4.05
CA GLY A 173 19.77 -8.37 -4.84
C GLY A 173 18.65 -8.79 -5.79
N GLN A 174 18.49 -10.11 -5.95
CA GLN A 174 17.52 -10.70 -6.86
C GLN A 174 16.08 -10.50 -6.36
N ASN A 175 15.18 -10.14 -7.28
CA ASN A 175 13.74 -10.06 -7.03
C ASN A 175 13.11 -11.44 -6.80
N PHE A 176 12.01 -11.46 -6.07
CA PHE A 176 11.33 -12.68 -5.66
C PHE A 176 9.89 -12.76 -6.16
N ARG A 177 9.40 -13.98 -6.34
CA ARG A 177 7.97 -14.32 -6.40
C ARG A 177 7.47 -14.67 -5.02
N ILE A 178 6.14 -14.69 -4.85
CA ILE A 178 5.52 -15.20 -3.61
C ILE A 178 5.97 -16.65 -3.35
N SER A 179 6.05 -17.49 -4.38
CA SER A 179 6.49 -18.89 -4.26
C SER A 179 7.92 -19.07 -3.75
N ASP A 180 8.78 -18.06 -3.91
CA ASP A 180 10.17 -18.12 -3.44
C ASP A 180 10.26 -17.86 -1.93
N LEU A 181 9.28 -17.14 -1.37
CA LEU A 181 9.28 -16.70 0.04
C LEU A 181 8.24 -17.44 0.90
N LEU A 182 7.16 -17.94 0.29
CA LEU A 182 6.07 -18.67 0.94
C LEU A 182 5.87 -20.03 0.26
N THR A 183 6.66 -21.02 0.69
CA THR A 183 6.63 -22.38 0.14
C THR A 183 5.37 -23.13 0.56
N LEU A 184 4.77 -23.89 -0.36
CA LEU A 184 3.52 -24.65 -0.11
C LEU A 184 2.41 -23.78 0.48
N ALA A 185 2.26 -22.57 -0.07
CA ALA A 185 1.35 -21.55 0.43
C ALA A 185 -0.09 -22.06 0.52
N PHE A 186 -0.74 -21.71 1.64
CA PHE A 186 -2.19 -21.75 1.76
C PHE A 186 -2.79 -20.44 1.21
N GLY A 187 -3.90 -20.51 0.49
CA GLY A 187 -4.52 -19.33 -0.10
C GLY A 187 -5.88 -19.57 -0.75
N PRO A 188 -6.37 -18.61 -1.55
CA PRO A 188 -7.71 -18.65 -2.15
C PRO A 188 -7.99 -19.95 -2.92
N LYS A 189 -6.99 -20.46 -3.65
CA LYS A 189 -7.08 -21.71 -4.43
C LYS A 189 -7.43 -22.92 -3.57
N ASN A 190 -6.92 -23.00 -2.34
CA ASN A 190 -7.21 -24.11 -1.42
C ASN A 190 -8.66 -24.10 -0.92
N LEU A 191 -9.30 -22.93 -0.93
CA LEU A 191 -10.69 -22.72 -0.52
C LEU A 191 -11.66 -22.67 -1.71
N GLY A 192 -11.18 -22.96 -2.93
CA GLY A 192 -11.99 -22.94 -4.15
C GLY A 192 -12.39 -21.53 -4.63
N VAL A 193 -11.74 -20.48 -4.12
CA VAL A 193 -11.97 -19.10 -4.54
C VAL A 193 -11.19 -18.81 -5.83
N LYS A 194 -11.89 -18.36 -6.87
CA LYS A 194 -11.32 -18.18 -8.22
C LYS A 194 -10.78 -16.78 -8.50
N SER A 195 -11.37 -15.76 -7.88
CA SER A 195 -11.00 -14.35 -8.06
C SER A 195 -10.33 -13.83 -6.79
N GLY A 196 -9.16 -13.23 -6.90
CA GLY A 196 -8.46 -12.65 -5.76
C GLY A 196 -8.85 -11.20 -5.45
N LEU A 197 -8.27 -10.65 -4.39
CA LEU A 197 -8.33 -9.22 -4.07
C LEU A 197 -7.84 -8.37 -5.27
N LEU A 198 -8.40 -7.17 -5.45
CA LEU A 198 -8.28 -6.28 -6.63
C LEU A 198 -9.15 -6.65 -7.84
N SER A 199 -9.73 -7.86 -7.90
CA SER A 199 -10.73 -8.16 -8.92
C SER A 199 -11.94 -7.21 -8.80
N ASN A 200 -12.61 -6.94 -9.91
CA ASN A 200 -13.74 -6.02 -9.96
C ASN A 200 -14.92 -6.57 -9.13
N GLN A 201 -15.03 -6.11 -7.88
CA GLN A 201 -16.12 -6.45 -6.97
C GLN A 201 -17.31 -5.53 -7.26
N LYS A 202 -18.48 -6.13 -7.45
CA LYS A 202 -19.76 -5.43 -7.52
C LYS A 202 -20.79 -6.25 -6.78
N ASN A 203 -20.63 -6.31 -5.46
CA ASN A 203 -21.61 -6.99 -4.62
C ASN A 203 -22.94 -6.24 -4.75
N ASP A 204 -24.00 -6.97 -5.12
CA ASP A 204 -25.30 -6.37 -5.36
C ASP A 204 -26.00 -6.13 -4.02
N LEU A 205 -25.63 -5.03 -3.36
CA LEU A 205 -26.13 -4.67 -2.03
C LEU A 205 -27.11 -3.50 -2.10
N GLU A 206 -28.11 -3.49 -1.22
CA GLU A 206 -28.97 -2.34 -0.97
C GLU A 206 -29.13 -2.06 0.52
N LEU A 207 -29.43 -0.81 0.88
CA LEU A 207 -29.67 -0.46 2.27
C LEU A 207 -31.01 -1.02 2.72
N ASP A 208 -31.07 -1.48 3.98
CA ASP A 208 -32.33 -1.89 4.59
C ASP A 208 -33.37 -0.76 4.62
N ASN A 209 -32.89 0.47 4.80
CA ASN A 209 -33.69 1.69 4.76
C ASN A 209 -33.04 2.65 3.76
N ASP A 210 -33.82 3.18 2.82
CA ASP A 210 -33.29 4.17 1.87
C ASP A 210 -32.75 5.39 2.62
N SER A 211 -31.61 5.90 2.16
CA SER A 211 -30.95 7.06 2.74
C SER A 211 -30.41 7.96 1.64
N GLN A 212 -30.77 9.24 1.71
CA GLN A 212 -30.25 10.26 0.80
C GLN A 212 -28.91 10.85 1.25
N ASP A 213 -28.41 10.42 2.41
CA ASP A 213 -27.15 10.87 2.97
C ASP A 213 -25.96 10.43 2.09
N LYS A 214 -25.14 11.40 1.68
CA LYS A 214 -23.98 11.16 0.81
C LYS A 214 -22.90 10.33 1.49
N LEU A 215 -22.72 10.45 2.81
CA LEU A 215 -21.74 9.69 3.57
C LEU A 215 -22.18 8.23 3.70
N VAL A 216 -23.48 7.98 3.96
CA VAL A 216 -24.08 6.64 3.94
C VAL A 216 -23.93 5.99 2.56
N LYS A 217 -24.26 6.71 1.48
CA LYS A 217 -24.06 6.22 0.10
C LYS A 217 -22.59 5.90 -0.20
N ARG A 218 -21.66 6.67 0.36
CA ARG A 218 -20.23 6.40 0.20
C ARG A 218 -19.78 5.14 0.95
N ALA A 219 -20.24 4.94 2.19
CA ALA A 219 -19.97 3.73 2.95
C ALA A 219 -20.58 2.49 2.27
N LEU A 220 -21.80 2.61 1.72
CA LEU A 220 -22.41 1.56 0.92
C LEU A 220 -21.59 1.23 -0.33
N LEU A 221 -21.09 2.24 -1.05
CA LEU A 221 -20.21 2.00 -2.20
C LEU A 221 -18.95 1.23 -1.81
N ALA A 222 -18.35 1.57 -0.66
CA ALA A 222 -17.21 0.81 -0.12
C ALA A 222 -17.61 -0.64 0.21
N ALA A 223 -18.79 -0.87 0.81
CA ALA A 223 -19.29 -2.22 1.07
C ALA A 223 -19.53 -3.02 -0.24
N LYS A 224 -20.10 -2.38 -1.27
CA LYS A 224 -20.29 -2.98 -2.60
C LYS A 224 -18.98 -3.38 -3.27
N ASN A 225 -17.93 -2.62 -3.01
CA ASN A 225 -16.59 -2.89 -3.54
C ASN A 225 -15.75 -3.80 -2.64
N SER A 226 -16.25 -4.20 -1.47
CA SER A 226 -15.49 -5.03 -0.53
C SER A 226 -15.24 -6.45 -1.06
N TYR A 227 -14.12 -7.04 -0.65
CA TYR A 227 -13.71 -8.40 -0.98
C TYR A 227 -13.90 -9.28 0.26
N ALA A 228 -14.97 -10.06 0.30
CA ALA A 228 -15.28 -10.94 1.42
C ALA A 228 -15.79 -12.32 0.98
N PRO A 229 -15.01 -13.08 0.19
CA PRO A 229 -15.50 -14.34 -0.38
C PRO A 229 -15.70 -15.44 0.67
N TYR A 230 -15.11 -15.34 1.86
CA TYR A 230 -15.10 -16.40 2.87
C TYR A 230 -16.28 -16.29 3.82
N SER A 231 -16.44 -15.13 4.48
CA SER A 231 -17.54 -14.94 5.42
C SER A 231 -18.82 -14.46 4.74
N LYS A 232 -18.71 -13.87 3.54
CA LYS A 232 -19.76 -13.10 2.86
C LYS A 232 -20.26 -11.90 3.68
N SER A 233 -19.44 -11.39 4.61
CA SER A 233 -19.80 -10.25 5.47
C SER A 233 -19.31 -8.95 4.85
N TYR A 234 -19.97 -8.52 3.76
CA TYR A 234 -19.58 -7.30 3.06
C TYR A 234 -19.73 -6.07 3.94
N SER A 235 -18.71 -5.22 3.95
CA SER A 235 -18.70 -4.01 4.78
C SER A 235 -17.79 -2.93 4.22
N GLY A 236 -18.14 -1.68 4.54
CA GLY A 236 -17.44 -0.50 4.10
C GLY A 236 -17.61 0.64 5.08
N LEU A 237 -16.59 1.48 5.18
CA LEU A 237 -16.58 2.63 6.07
C LEU A 237 -16.43 3.90 5.25
N ALA A 238 -17.13 4.96 5.65
CA ALA A 238 -16.84 6.31 5.20
C ALA A 238 -16.79 7.28 6.38
N VAL A 239 -15.86 8.23 6.33
CA VAL A 239 -15.69 9.28 7.35
C VAL A 239 -15.66 10.65 6.70
N MET A 240 -16.17 11.64 7.42
CA MET A 240 -16.13 13.04 7.07
C MET A 240 -15.26 13.80 8.06
N THR A 241 -14.41 14.70 7.54
CA THR A 241 -13.48 15.52 8.33
C THR A 241 -14.04 16.93 8.56
N LYS A 242 -13.44 17.70 9.49
CA LYS A 242 -13.82 19.10 9.80
C LYS A 242 -13.82 20.01 8.56
N ASP A 243 -12.91 19.77 7.63
CA ASP A 243 -12.81 20.49 6.35
C ASP A 243 -13.72 19.89 5.24
N SER A 244 -14.70 19.08 5.61
CA SER A 244 -15.69 18.46 4.73
C SER A 244 -15.13 17.50 3.67
N ARG A 245 -13.88 17.04 3.80
CA ARG A 245 -13.37 15.95 2.97
C ARG A 245 -13.96 14.62 3.42
N VAL A 246 -14.11 13.70 2.46
CA VAL A 246 -14.65 12.36 2.70
C VAL A 246 -13.61 11.33 2.31
N PHE A 247 -13.36 10.41 3.23
CA PHE A 247 -12.48 9.25 3.03
C PHE A 247 -13.29 7.98 3.27
N TYR A 248 -12.91 6.89 2.62
CA TYR A 248 -13.62 5.63 2.73
C TYR A 248 -12.66 4.46 2.52
N GLY A 249 -13.09 3.29 2.97
CA GLY A 249 -12.32 2.06 2.89
C GLY A 249 -13.23 0.85 2.86
N SER A 250 -12.86 -0.12 2.05
CA SER A 250 -13.60 -1.38 1.87
C SER A 250 -12.96 -2.50 2.68
N TYR A 251 -13.76 -3.48 3.10
CA TYR A 251 -13.25 -4.69 3.74
C TYR A 251 -12.49 -5.58 2.74
N ALA A 252 -11.31 -6.07 3.12
CA ALA A 252 -10.53 -7.02 2.33
C ALA A 252 -10.21 -8.25 3.17
N GLU A 253 -10.98 -9.32 2.98
CA GLU A 253 -10.70 -10.61 3.63
C GLU A 253 -9.45 -11.28 3.07
N ASN A 254 -8.89 -12.20 3.85
CA ASN A 254 -7.82 -13.07 3.46
C ASN A 254 -8.18 -14.54 3.74
N ALA A 255 -7.69 -15.46 2.91
CA ALA A 255 -7.91 -16.90 3.07
C ALA A 255 -7.49 -17.41 4.46
N ALA A 256 -6.41 -16.85 5.03
CA ALA A 256 -5.90 -17.20 6.35
C ALA A 256 -6.58 -16.42 7.50
N PHE A 257 -7.65 -15.68 7.20
CA PHE A 257 -8.50 -14.87 8.08
C PHE A 257 -7.78 -13.72 8.78
N ASN A 258 -6.77 -13.98 9.60
CA ASN A 258 -6.07 -12.95 10.39
C ASN A 258 -5.42 -11.84 9.55
N PRO A 259 -4.89 -12.09 8.32
CA PRO A 259 -4.37 -11.02 7.47
C PRO A 259 -5.42 -10.13 6.79
N SER A 260 -6.70 -10.36 7.06
CA SER A 260 -7.77 -9.50 6.54
C SER A 260 -7.58 -8.05 7.00
N VAL A 261 -7.89 -7.09 6.13
CA VAL A 261 -7.85 -5.65 6.43
C VAL A 261 -9.27 -5.14 6.59
N SER A 262 -9.58 -4.64 7.77
CA SER A 262 -10.86 -4.02 8.12
C SER A 262 -11.08 -2.70 7.36
N PRO A 263 -12.34 -2.31 7.07
CA PRO A 263 -12.66 -1.00 6.49
C PRO A 263 -12.04 0.19 7.23
N VAL A 264 -11.88 0.09 8.56
CA VAL A 264 -11.26 1.15 9.37
C VAL A 264 -9.79 1.33 9.05
N GLU A 265 -9.03 0.25 8.92
CA GLU A 265 -7.60 0.31 8.59
C GLU A 265 -7.42 0.90 7.17
N SER A 266 -8.23 0.46 6.21
CA SER A 266 -8.25 1.00 4.85
C SER A 266 -8.55 2.51 4.82
N THR A 267 -9.53 2.95 5.61
CA THR A 267 -9.91 4.37 5.71
C THR A 267 -8.81 5.19 6.38
N LEU A 268 -8.27 4.74 7.51
CA LEU A 268 -7.19 5.42 8.22
C LEU A 268 -5.92 5.52 7.37
N SER A 269 -5.61 4.50 6.57
CA SER A 269 -4.53 4.54 5.57
C SER A 269 -4.72 5.70 4.58
N SER A 270 -5.94 5.84 4.05
CA SER A 270 -6.27 6.89 3.08
C SER A 270 -6.16 8.30 3.70
N LEU A 271 -6.67 8.50 4.93
CA LEU A 271 -6.45 9.77 5.66
C LEU A 271 -4.97 10.07 5.85
N ASN A 272 -4.22 9.05 6.26
CA ASN A 272 -2.82 9.16 6.59
C ASN A 272 -1.99 9.58 5.38
N LEU A 273 -2.18 8.92 4.23
CA LEU A 273 -1.54 9.28 2.95
C LEU A 273 -1.92 10.67 2.46
N SER A 274 -3.09 11.17 2.85
CA SER A 274 -3.52 12.57 2.60
C SER A 274 -3.12 13.56 3.71
N LYS A 275 -2.22 13.16 4.63
CA LYS A 275 -1.74 13.95 5.78
C LYS A 275 -2.88 14.54 6.63
N VAL A 276 -3.99 13.82 6.74
CA VAL A 276 -5.11 14.22 7.57
C VAL A 276 -4.95 13.59 8.95
N PRO A 277 -4.80 14.38 10.03
CA PRO A 277 -4.81 13.85 11.38
C PRO A 277 -6.16 13.17 11.68
N PHE A 278 -6.14 12.05 12.39
CA PHE A 278 -7.36 11.26 12.61
C PHE A 278 -8.38 12.00 13.49
N ASP A 279 -7.92 12.88 14.38
CA ASP A 279 -8.77 13.75 15.22
C ASP A 279 -9.58 14.81 14.45
N GLN A 280 -9.37 14.90 13.13
CA GLN A 280 -10.16 15.73 12.24
C GLN A 280 -11.46 15.04 11.80
N ILE A 281 -11.62 13.75 12.04
CA ILE A 281 -12.86 13.03 11.77
C ILE A 281 -13.96 13.59 12.69
N VAL A 282 -15.09 14.00 12.10
CA VAL A 282 -16.26 14.51 12.83
C VAL A 282 -17.46 13.58 12.76
N ARG A 283 -17.55 12.76 11.70
CA ARG A 283 -18.62 11.79 11.53
C ARG A 283 -18.10 10.58 10.78
N ALA A 284 -18.58 9.40 11.17
CA ALA A 284 -18.26 8.13 10.55
C ALA A 284 -19.52 7.31 10.34
N VAL A 285 -19.60 6.64 9.20
CA VAL A 285 -20.69 5.73 8.84
C VAL A 285 -20.10 4.39 8.46
N LEU A 286 -20.38 3.35 9.26
CA LEU A 286 -20.13 1.97 8.89
C LEU A 286 -21.38 1.41 8.20
N VAL A 287 -21.21 0.85 7.00
CA VAL A 287 -22.22 0.00 6.36
C VAL A 287 -21.73 -1.44 6.43
N GLU A 288 -22.53 -2.33 7.01
CA GLU A 288 -22.26 -3.77 7.04
C GLU A 288 -23.53 -4.60 6.84
N MET A 289 -23.38 -5.86 6.44
CA MET A 289 -24.53 -6.74 6.27
C MET A 289 -25.21 -7.07 7.60
N LYS A 290 -26.55 -7.01 7.65
CA LYS A 290 -27.36 -7.19 8.87
C LYS A 290 -27.24 -8.57 9.53
N SER A 291 -27.14 -9.62 8.73
CA SER A 291 -27.14 -11.02 9.19
C SER A 291 -25.88 -11.72 8.71
N SER A 292 -24.73 -11.13 9.03
CA SER A 292 -23.41 -11.62 8.65
C SER A 292 -22.79 -12.53 9.71
N LYS A 293 -21.79 -13.32 9.31
CA LYS A 293 -20.99 -14.15 10.24
C LYS A 293 -19.95 -13.32 11.01
N VAL A 294 -19.58 -12.16 10.46
CA VAL A 294 -18.55 -11.26 10.98
C VAL A 294 -19.11 -9.83 11.00
N SER A 295 -18.89 -9.10 12.08
CA SER A 295 -19.24 -7.67 12.21
C SER A 295 -17.97 -6.85 12.45
N GLN A 296 -17.88 -5.71 11.78
CA GLN A 296 -16.81 -4.73 11.95
C GLN A 296 -17.13 -3.69 13.03
N LYS A 297 -18.37 -3.66 13.54
CA LYS A 297 -18.86 -2.66 14.50
C LYS A 297 -17.97 -2.50 15.72
N ASN A 298 -17.71 -3.58 16.45
CA ASN A 298 -16.97 -3.51 17.72
C ASN A 298 -15.52 -3.05 17.52
N VAL A 299 -14.87 -3.52 16.46
CA VAL A 299 -13.52 -3.10 16.08
C VAL A 299 -13.52 -1.61 15.77
N PHE A 300 -14.48 -1.16 14.98
CA PHE A 300 -14.55 0.23 14.58
C PHE A 300 -14.86 1.16 15.75
N GLU A 301 -15.81 0.82 16.61
CA GLU A 301 -16.12 1.56 17.83
C GLU A 301 -14.91 1.70 18.75
N SER A 302 -14.11 0.62 18.91
CA SER A 302 -12.90 0.63 19.74
C SER A 302 -11.87 1.60 19.18
N ILE A 303 -11.52 1.45 17.89
CA ILE A 303 -10.52 2.28 17.22
C ILE A 303 -10.95 3.74 17.16
N LEU A 304 -12.21 4.03 16.80
CA LEU A 304 -12.71 5.39 16.66
C LEU A 304 -12.60 6.16 17.98
N LYS A 305 -12.90 5.51 19.11
CA LYS A 305 -12.71 6.10 20.45
C LYS A 305 -11.25 6.49 20.74
N ARG A 306 -10.27 5.82 20.12
CA ARG A 306 -8.84 6.16 20.30
C ARG A 306 -8.38 7.28 19.39
N VAL A 307 -8.80 7.23 18.13
CA VAL A 307 -8.23 8.11 17.09
C VAL A 307 -9.05 9.39 16.86
N ALA A 308 -10.35 9.35 17.16
CA ALA A 308 -11.28 10.46 16.99
C ALA A 308 -12.46 10.36 18.00
N PRO A 309 -12.22 10.53 19.31
CA PRO A 309 -13.23 10.28 20.36
C PRO A 309 -14.48 11.15 20.28
N ASN A 310 -14.41 12.29 19.58
CA ASN A 310 -15.52 13.23 19.43
C ASN A 310 -16.30 13.02 18.11
N ALA A 311 -15.92 12.04 17.30
CA ALA A 311 -16.62 11.75 16.06
C ALA A 311 -17.96 11.07 16.35
N GLU A 312 -19.01 11.51 15.65
CA GLU A 312 -20.29 10.81 15.62
C GLU A 312 -20.14 9.50 14.85
N LEU A 313 -20.70 8.41 15.36
CA LEU A 313 -20.71 7.11 14.72
C LEU A 313 -22.13 6.66 14.40
N GLU A 314 -22.37 6.36 13.13
CA GLU A 314 -23.59 5.74 12.64
C GLU A 314 -23.30 4.33 12.09
N ILE A 315 -24.10 3.36 12.49
CA ILE A 315 -24.07 2.00 11.96
C ILE A 315 -25.31 1.79 11.10
N VAL A 316 -25.11 1.51 9.83
CA VAL A 316 -26.16 1.30 8.84
C VAL A 316 -26.04 -0.12 8.31
N TYR A 317 -27.18 -0.78 8.11
CA TYR A 317 -27.20 -2.15 7.60
C TYR A 317 -27.62 -2.23 6.14
N CYS A 318 -27.02 -3.19 5.43
CA CYS A 318 -27.39 -3.57 4.07
C CYS A 318 -27.74 -5.05 3.97
N THR A 319 -28.38 -5.41 2.87
CA THR A 319 -28.72 -6.77 2.47
C THR A 319 -28.41 -6.98 0.99
N ASP A 320 -28.40 -8.24 0.55
CA ASP A 320 -28.34 -8.55 -0.88
C ASP A 320 -29.58 -8.00 -1.56
N LYS A 321 -29.36 -7.32 -2.69
CA LYS A 321 -30.42 -6.81 -3.53
C LYS A 321 -31.22 -7.97 -4.11
N LYS A 322 -32.53 -7.88 -4.02
CA LYS A 322 -33.47 -8.88 -4.55
C LYS A 322 -33.60 -8.83 -6.07
#